data_AF-A0A386B2A2-F1
#
_entry.id   AF-A0A386B2A2-F1
#
_cell.length_a   1.000
_cell.length_b   1.000
_cell.length_c   1.000
_cell.angle_alpha   90.00
_cell.angle_beta   90.00
_cell.angle_gamma   90.00
#
_symmetry.space_group_name_H-M   'P 1'
#
loop_
_entity.id
_entity.type
_entity.pdbx_description
1 polymer ?
#
loop_
_entity_poly.entity_id
_entity_poly.type
_entity_poly.pdbx_seq_one_letter_code
_entity_poly.pdbx_strand_id
1 'polypeptide(L)'
;MNTKQRGLKLPGVVQQCLSNGMFRVELENKFCVLAHLSGRVRINFIRIILGDHVIVEMSPYDLSRGRILYRLKTKIKYKNQNKKIKTKNYESSGIC
;
A
#
# COMPACT_ATOMS: atom_id res chain seq x y z
N MET A 1 -17.36 28.48 0.86
CA MET A 1 -15.89 28.35 0.80
C MET A 1 -15.51 26.92 1.16
N ASN A 2 -15.10 26.09 0.20
CA ASN A 2 -14.76 24.69 0.47
C ASN A 2 -13.27 24.56 0.81
N THR A 3 -12.93 24.82 2.07
CA THR A 3 -11.60 24.54 2.61
C THR A 3 -11.46 23.03 2.72
N LYS A 4 -10.90 22.38 1.69
CA LYS A 4 -10.59 20.95 1.71
C LYS A 4 -9.54 20.68 2.79
N GLN A 5 -9.99 20.49 4.02
CA GLN A 5 -9.13 20.00 5.10
C GLN A 5 -8.66 18.61 4.69
N ARG A 6 -7.35 18.49 4.44
CA ARG A 6 -6.72 17.22 4.11
C ARG A 6 -6.64 16.41 5.40
N GLY A 7 -7.21 15.22 5.39
CA GLY A 7 -7.19 14.35 6.56
C GLY A 7 -5.78 13.84 6.86
N LEU A 8 -5.57 13.43 8.10
CA LEU A 8 -4.31 12.80 8.53
C LEU A 8 -4.20 11.42 7.85
N LYS A 9 -3.06 11.15 7.22
CA LYS A 9 -2.81 9.88 6.54
C LYS A 9 -1.98 8.97 7.43
N LEU A 10 -2.51 7.80 7.73
CA LEU A 10 -1.87 6.83 8.60
C LEU A 10 -1.85 5.45 7.94
N PRO A 11 -0.75 4.70 8.09
CA PRO A 11 -0.70 3.29 7.72
C PRO A 11 -1.52 2.42 8.68
N GLY A 12 -2.07 1.33 8.15
CA GLY A 12 -2.78 0.32 8.94
C GLY A 12 -2.95 -0.99 8.19
N VAL A 13 -3.45 -2.00 8.90
CA VAL A 13 -3.72 -3.35 8.41
C VAL A 13 -5.20 -3.64 8.47
N VAL A 14 -5.74 -4.23 7.40
CA VAL A 14 -7.16 -4.60 7.34
C VAL A 14 -7.39 -5.85 8.19
N GLN A 15 -8.18 -5.72 9.26
CA GLN A 15 -8.50 -6.83 10.17
C GLN A 15 -9.75 -7.59 9.73
N GLN A 16 -10.82 -6.87 9.36
CA GLN A 16 -12.11 -7.49 9.02
C GLN A 16 -12.80 -6.74 7.86
N CYS A 17 -13.46 -7.49 7.00
CA CYS A 17 -14.33 -6.98 5.94
C CYS A 17 -15.78 -7.05 6.40
N LEU A 18 -16.49 -5.93 6.36
CA LEU A 18 -17.90 -5.85 6.73
C LEU A 18 -18.78 -5.88 5.46
N SER A 19 -20.00 -6.42 5.59
CA SER A 19 -20.93 -6.61 4.46
C SER A 19 -21.40 -5.32 3.79
N ASN A 20 -21.34 -4.18 4.48
CA ASN A 20 -21.70 -2.85 3.98
C ASN A 20 -20.59 -2.19 3.12
N GLY A 21 -19.53 -2.92 2.76
CA GLY A 21 -18.38 -2.37 2.04
C GLY A 21 -17.51 -1.45 2.89
N MET A 22 -17.62 -1.57 4.22
CA MET A 22 -16.70 -0.99 5.20
C MET A 22 -15.65 -2.03 5.60
N PHE A 23 -14.53 -1.53 6.08
CA PHE A 23 -13.42 -2.35 6.56
C PHE A 23 -13.06 -1.89 7.98
N ARG A 24 -12.81 -2.85 8.87
CA ARG A 24 -12.12 -2.58 10.13
C ARG A 24 -10.63 -2.59 9.84
N VAL A 25 -9.99 -1.45 10.04
CA VAL A 25 -8.55 -1.28 9.86
C VAL A 25 -7.94 -1.01 11.23
N GLU A 26 -6.92 -1.78 11.58
CA GLU A 26 -6.09 -1.53 12.73
C GLU A 26 -4.92 -0.63 12.31
N LEU A 27 -4.84 0.56 12.90
CA LEU A 27 -3.72 1.47 12.72
C LEU A 27 -2.49 0.94 13.45
N GLU A 28 -1.29 1.39 13.07
CA GLU A 28 -0.05 1.06 13.80
C GLU A 28 -0.12 1.41 15.30
N ASN A 29 -0.93 2.41 15.64
CA ASN A 29 -1.23 2.83 17.02
C ASN A 29 -2.19 1.89 17.77
N LYS A 30 -2.54 0.71 17.22
CA LYS A 30 -3.50 -0.28 17.76
C LYS A 30 -4.95 0.21 17.88
N PHE A 31 -5.28 1.33 17.23
CA PHE A 31 -6.65 1.82 17.15
C PHE A 31 -7.39 1.16 16.00
N CYS A 32 -8.61 0.69 16.28
CA CYS A 32 -9.50 0.12 15.29
C CYS A 32 -10.42 1.19 14.70
N VAL A 33 -10.35 1.37 13.38
CA VAL A 33 -11.10 2.39 12.64
C VAL A 33 -12.03 1.73 11.64
N LEU A 34 -13.22 2.29 11.47
CA LEU A 34 -14.13 1.93 10.40
C LEU A 34 -13.84 2.77 9.17
N ALA A 35 -13.34 2.14 8.11
CA ALA A 35 -12.95 2.83 6.89
C ALA A 35 -13.77 2.39 5.67
N HIS A 36 -14.12 3.36 4.83
CA HIS A 36 -14.74 3.12 3.52
C HIS A 36 -13.73 3.30 2.41
N LEU A 37 -14.02 2.74 1.23
CA LEU A 37 -13.18 2.91 0.05
C LEU A 37 -13.29 4.34 -0.50
N SER A 38 -12.16 4.95 -0.82
CA SER A 38 -12.16 6.18 -1.62
C SER A 38 -12.72 5.93 -3.03
N GLY A 39 -13.26 6.97 -3.66
CA GLY A 39 -13.76 6.88 -5.03
C GLY A 39 -12.68 6.42 -6.02
N ARG A 40 -11.43 6.86 -5.83
CA ARG A 40 -10.29 6.42 -6.64
C ARG A 40 -10.09 4.91 -6.56
N VAL A 41 -10.19 4.32 -5.38
CA VAL A 41 -10.08 2.86 -5.19
C VAL A 41 -11.20 2.11 -5.93
N ARG A 42 -12.44 2.63 -5.89
CA ARG A 42 -13.59 2.05 -6.61
C ARG A 42 -13.40 2.10 -8.13
N ILE A 43 -12.93 3.23 -8.67
CA ILE A 43 -12.67 3.41 -10.11
C ILE A 43 -11.53 2.51 -10.59
N ASN A 44 -10.47 2.38 -9.80
CA ASN A 44 -9.32 1.55 -10.14
C ASN A 44 -9.53 0.05 -9.86
N PHE A 45 -10.73 -0.36 -9.43
CA PHE A 45 -11.09 -1.76 -9.10
C PHE A 45 -10.08 -2.47 -8.19
N ILE A 46 -9.45 -1.72 -7.27
CA ILE A 46 -8.46 -2.30 -6.35
C ILE A 46 -9.22 -3.10 -5.29
N ARG A 47 -9.01 -4.42 -5.29
CA ARG A 47 -9.58 -5.32 -4.28
C ARG A 47 -8.73 -5.30 -3.01
N ILE A 48 -9.39 -5.06 -1.89
CA ILE A 48 -8.82 -5.10 -0.55
C ILE A 48 -9.22 -6.42 0.11
N ILE A 49 -8.23 -7.12 0.65
CA ILE A 49 -8.39 -8.41 1.33
C ILE A 49 -8.01 -8.23 2.80
N LEU A 50 -8.42 -9.18 3.64
CA LEU A 50 -7.96 -9.29 5.03
C LEU A 50 -6.43 -9.41 5.08
N GLY A 51 -5.81 -8.71 6.02
CA GLY A 51 -4.35 -8.68 6.20
C GLY A 51 -3.61 -7.72 5.26
N ASP A 52 -4.31 -7.00 4.37
CA ASP A 52 -3.65 -6.03 3.50
C ASP A 52 -3.18 -4.78 4.26
N HIS A 53 -1.97 -4.33 3.93
CA HIS A 53 -1.46 -3.04 4.35
C HIS A 53 -2.05 -1.93 3.49
N VAL A 54 -2.70 -0.97 4.13
CA VAL A 54 -3.41 0.13 3.48
C VAL A 54 -3.04 1.46 4.11
N ILE A 55 -3.13 2.53 3.32
CA ILE A 55 -3.09 3.90 3.85
C ILE A 55 -4.52 4.39 4.04
N VAL A 56 -4.83 4.77 5.28
CA VAL A 56 -6.11 5.34 5.70
C VAL A 56 -5.95 6.83 5.90
N GLU A 57 -6.87 7.60 5.36
CA GLU A 57 -7.04 9.02 5.65
C GLU A 57 -8.15 9.18 6.70
N MET A 58 -7.81 9.76 7.83
CA MET A 58 -8.72 9.99 8.95
C MET A 58 -9.49 11.29 8.75
N SER A 59 -10.77 11.28 9.12
CA SER A 59 -11.54 12.52 9.19
C SER A 59 -10.99 13.38 10.33
N PRO A 60 -10.77 14.70 10.13
CA PRO A 60 -10.36 15.58 11.21
C PRO A 60 -11.46 15.77 12.28
N TYR A 61 -12.70 15.44 11.94
CA TYR A 61 -13.85 15.55 12.86
C TYR A 61 -14.06 14.26 13.67
N ASP A 62 -13.88 13.10 13.03
CA ASP A 62 -14.14 11.79 13.62
C ASP A 62 -12.92 10.88 13.50
N LEU A 63 -12.18 10.69 14.61
CA LEU A 63 -11.03 9.78 14.69
C LEU A 63 -11.42 8.29 14.64
N SER A 64 -12.71 7.93 14.67
CA SER A 64 -13.16 6.54 14.53
C SER A 64 -13.49 6.15 13.09
N ARG A 65 -13.53 7.14 12.17
CA ARG A 65 -13.90 6.94 10.78
C ARG A 65 -12.78 7.36 9.85
N GLY A 66 -12.53 6.52 8.85
CA GLY A 66 -11.48 6.73 7.88
C GLY A 66 -11.92 6.49 6.43
N ARG A 67 -11.03 6.85 5.53
CA ARG A 67 -11.14 6.61 4.09
C ARG A 67 -9.88 5.91 3.59
N ILE A 68 -10.02 4.77 2.92
CA ILE A 68 -8.88 4.04 2.37
C ILE A 68 -8.46 4.68 1.05
N LEU A 69 -7.21 5.16 0.98
CA LEU A 69 -6.66 5.83 -0.20
C LEU A 69 -6.05 4.85 -1.20
N TYR A 70 -5.20 3.94 -0.74
CA TYR A 70 -4.56 2.92 -1.58
C TYR A 70 -3.98 1.79 -0.74
N ARG A 71 -3.78 0.64 -1.39
CA ARG A 71 -3.07 -0.52 -0.85
C ARG A 71 -1.57 -0.35 -1.06
N LEU A 72 -0.77 -0.66 -0.04
CA LEU A 72 0.69 -0.67 -0.16
C LEU A 72 1.13 -1.94 -0.87
N LYS A 73 1.80 -1.78 -2.02
CA LYS A 73 2.43 -2.89 -2.72
C LYS A 73 3.83 -3.07 -2.17
N THR A 74 4.04 -4.08 -1.33
CA THR A 74 5.40 -4.52 -0.97
C THR A 74 6.08 -4.93 -2.27
N LYS A 75 7.08 -4.16 -2.73
CA LYS A 75 7.91 -4.57 -3.87
C LYS A 75 8.70 -5.79 -3.43
N ILE A 76 8.19 -6.99 -3.68
CA ILE A 76 9.01 -8.20 -3.63
C ILE A 76 10.00 -8.05 -4.78
N LYS A 77 11.19 -7.52 -4.49
CA LYS A 77 12.32 -7.50 -5.42
C LYS A 77 12.79 -8.95 -5.53
N TYR A 78 12.27 -9.70 -6.50
CA TYR A 78 13.02 -10.84 -7.01
C TYR A 78 14.23 -10.29 -7.76
N LYS A 79 15.34 -10.02 -7.05
CA LYS A 79 16.64 -9.92 -7.70
C LYS A 79 17.06 -11.35 -8.07
N ASN A 80 16.69 -11.80 -9.27
CA ASN A 80 17.36 -12.92 -9.89
C ASN A 80 18.83 -12.53 -10.13
N GLN A 81 19.75 -13.16 -9.39
CA GLN A 81 21.19 -12.98 -9.46
C GLN A 81 21.86 -13.68 -10.66
N ASN A 82 21.13 -14.08 -11.71
CA ASN A 82 21.73 -14.78 -12.85
C ASN A 82 21.53 -14.00 -14.15
N LYS A 83 22.40 -13.00 -14.36
CA LYS A 83 22.59 -12.36 -15.67
C LYS A 83 24.08 -12.46 -16.02
N LYS A 84 24.36 -13.16 -17.12
CA LYS A 84 25.63 -13.33 -17.86
C LYS A 84 26.52 -14.52 -17.49
N ILE A 85 26.08 -15.71 -17.91
CA ILE A 85 26.95 -16.61 -18.69
C ILE A 85 26.91 -16.06 -20.14
N LYS A 86 28.07 -16.00 -20.83
CA LYS A 86 28.41 -15.30 -22.09
C LYS A 86 29.03 -13.92 -21.81
N THR A 87 30.35 -13.76 -21.88
CA THR A 87 31.18 -13.95 -23.09
C THR A 87 32.53 -14.60 -22.77
N LYS A 88 32.84 -15.69 -23.48
CA LYS A 88 34.22 -16.08 -23.79
C LYS A 88 34.84 -15.01 -24.71
N ASN A 89 36.16 -14.85 -24.61
CA ASN A 89 37.08 -14.33 -25.63
C ASN A 89 37.14 -12.81 -25.84
N TYR A 90 38.10 -12.14 -25.19
CA TYR A 90 38.93 -11.07 -25.77
C TYR A 90 40.30 -11.07 -25.06
N GLU A 91 41.30 -11.59 -25.78
CA GLU A 91 42.67 -11.07 -25.94
C GLU A 91 43.51 -10.86 -24.65
N SER A 92 44.51 -11.70 -24.37
CA SER A 92 45.79 -11.75 -25.12
C SER A 92 46.40 -10.36 -25.32
N SER A 93 46.85 -9.70 -24.24
CA SER A 93 47.95 -8.72 -24.34
C SER A 93 48.63 -8.50 -22.99
N GLY A 94 49.82 -9.11 -22.86
CA GLY A 94 51.03 -8.48 -22.35
C GLY A 94 51.01 -7.86 -20.95
N ILE A 95 51.40 -8.65 -19.97
CA ILE A 95 52.31 -8.19 -18.92
C ILE A 95 53.55 -9.09 -19.03
N CYS A 96 54.69 -8.41 -19.22
CA CYS A 96 56.07 -8.82 -19.50
C CYS A 96 56.36 -9.60 -20.79
#